data_AF-A0A317ZAV6-F1
#
_entry.id   AF-A0A317ZAV6-F1
#
_cell.length_a   1.000
_cell.length_b   1.000
_cell.length_c   1.000
_cell.angle_alpha   90.00
_cell.angle_beta   90.00
_cell.angle_gamma   90.00
#
_symmetry.space_group_name_H-M   'P 1'
#
loop_
_entity.id
_entity.type
_entity.pdbx_description
1 polymer ?
#
loop_
_entity_poly.entity_id
_entity_poly.type
_entity_poly.pdbx_seq_one_letter_code
_entity_poly.pdbx_strand_id
1 'polypeptide(L)'
;MNKWSKTTAALLALGIVSSSVSTVTYASGDEAVKTEQAEKSKTAVKDQTAQMLGQQNIMSVAWYQNSAEAKALYAQGYNTAKETLSKKIKNHHGGKKLAIVLDIDETVLDNSPYQAMSALKGKA
;
A
#
# COMPACT_ATOMS: atom_id res chain seq x y z
N MET A 1 43.70 -34.41 -36.22
CA MET A 1 42.27 -34.59 -36.55
C MET A 1 41.62 -33.22 -36.70
N ASN A 2 40.94 -33.01 -37.83
CA ASN A 2 40.00 -31.95 -38.26
C ASN A 2 40.51 -30.48 -38.24
N LYS A 3 40.96 -29.89 -39.37
CA LYS A 3 40.29 -29.40 -40.61
C LYS A 3 39.65 -28.00 -40.49
N TRP A 4 40.17 -27.09 -41.34
CA TRP A 4 39.74 -25.74 -41.80
C TRP A 4 38.27 -25.30 -41.63
N SER A 5 38.00 -24.00 -41.44
CA SER A 5 37.88 -22.99 -42.53
C SER A 5 37.33 -21.64 -42.02
N LYS A 6 37.65 -20.57 -42.75
CA LYS A 6 37.23 -19.16 -42.59
C LYS A 6 35.76 -18.98 -43.02
N THR A 7 35.01 -18.03 -42.45
CA THR A 7 34.20 -16.98 -43.15
C THR A 7 33.19 -16.22 -42.26
N THR A 8 33.17 -14.89 -42.46
CA THR A 8 32.06 -13.90 -42.43
C THR A 8 31.11 -13.69 -41.24
N ALA A 9 31.27 -12.51 -40.63
CA ALA A 9 30.31 -11.38 -40.60
C ALA A 9 28.80 -11.65 -40.51
N ALA A 10 28.19 -11.14 -39.43
CA ALA A 10 26.96 -10.33 -39.49
C ALA A 10 26.80 -9.54 -38.18
N LEU A 11 27.43 -8.37 -38.11
CA LEU A 11 27.13 -7.33 -37.13
C LEU A 11 25.81 -6.69 -37.57
N LEU A 12 24.69 -7.16 -37.02
CA LEU A 12 23.38 -6.52 -37.22
C LEU A 12 23.26 -5.38 -36.22
N ALA A 13 23.76 -4.22 -36.63
CA ALA A 13 23.39 -2.94 -36.04
C ALA A 13 21.94 -2.64 -36.44
N LEU A 14 21.00 -2.92 -35.54
CA LEU A 14 19.67 -2.31 -35.58
C LEU A 14 19.63 -1.25 -34.47
N GLY A 15 19.99 -0.04 -34.88
CA GLY A 15 19.76 1.15 -34.10
C GLY A 15 18.27 1.47 -34.08
N ILE A 16 17.73 1.73 -32.89
CA ILE A 16 16.81 2.84 -32.65
C ILE A 16 17.22 3.43 -31.30
N VAL A 17 18.12 4.41 -31.35
CA VAL A 17 18.25 5.38 -30.25
C VAL A 17 17.04 6.31 -30.38
N SER A 18 15.96 6.00 -29.68
CA SER A 18 14.87 6.96 -29.49
C SER A 18 15.33 7.96 -28.43
N SER A 19 16.11 8.94 -28.86
CA SER A 19 16.31 10.16 -28.09
C SER A 19 15.21 11.13 -28.48
N SER A 20 14.16 11.21 -27.67
CA SER A 20 13.20 12.29 -27.73
C SER A 20 13.81 13.54 -27.07
N VAL A 21 14.77 14.15 -27.75
CA VAL A 21 15.14 15.55 -27.50
C VAL A 21 14.05 16.41 -28.11
N SER A 22 13.33 17.13 -27.27
CA SER A 22 12.35 18.12 -27.72
C SER A 22 13.10 19.32 -28.28
N THR A 23 12.98 19.59 -29.58
CA THR A 23 13.38 20.87 -30.16
C THR A 23 12.36 21.94 -29.75
N VAL A 24 12.75 22.82 -28.84
CA VAL A 24 12.03 24.09 -28.60
C VAL A 24 12.53 25.09 -29.63
N THR A 25 11.77 25.24 -30.72
CA THR A 25 11.87 26.40 -31.61
C THR A 25 11.19 27.57 -30.92
N TYR A 26 11.95 28.58 -30.52
CA TYR A 26 11.39 29.87 -30.09
C TYR A 26 10.89 30.61 -31.33
N ALA A 27 9.57 30.63 -31.51
CA ALA A 27 8.88 31.61 -32.34
C ALA A 27 7.75 32.20 -31.50
N SER A 28 7.80 33.52 -31.33
CA SER A 28 6.84 34.36 -30.61
C SER A 28 5.37 33.94 -30.75
N GLY A 29 4.66 33.93 -29.62
CA GLY A 29 3.20 34.00 -29.58
C GLY A 29 2.58 33.07 -28.54
N ASP A 30 1.98 33.66 -27.51
CA ASP A 30 1.07 33.09 -26.50
C ASP A 30 1.58 31.98 -25.55
N GLU A 31 2.19 32.46 -24.46
CA GLU A 31 2.50 31.74 -23.21
C GLU A 31 1.28 31.62 -22.27
N ALA A 32 0.19 30.95 -22.69
CA ALA A 32 -0.96 30.72 -21.79
C ALA A 32 -1.59 29.32 -21.82
N VAL A 33 -1.22 28.44 -22.76
CA VAL A 33 -1.94 27.16 -22.98
C VAL A 33 -1.23 25.93 -22.40
N LYS A 34 0.04 26.04 -21.94
CA LYS A 34 0.85 24.89 -21.51
C LYS A 34 0.71 24.48 -20.04
N THR A 35 0.07 25.29 -19.20
CA THR A 35 0.04 25.05 -17.74
C THR A 35 -1.06 24.05 -17.33
N GLU A 36 -2.22 24.05 -18.00
CA GLU A 36 -3.37 23.21 -17.62
C GLU A 36 -3.19 21.71 -17.93
N GLN A 37 -2.46 21.35 -19.00
CA GLN A 37 -2.24 19.95 -19.36
C GLN A 37 -1.24 19.24 -18.44
N ALA A 38 -0.26 19.96 -17.88
CA ALA A 38 0.71 19.41 -16.93
C ALA A 38 0.10 19.15 -15.55
N GLU A 39 -0.85 19.98 -15.11
CA GLU A 39 -1.57 19.76 -13.84
C GLU A 39 -2.58 18.61 -13.94
N LYS A 40 -3.30 18.49 -15.06
CA LYS A 40 -4.24 17.38 -15.29
C LYS A 40 -3.55 16.01 -15.31
N SER A 41 -2.36 15.94 -15.90
CA SER A 41 -1.53 14.73 -15.91
C SER A 41 -1.01 14.35 -14.52
N LYS A 42 -0.56 15.33 -13.71
CA LYS A 42 -0.12 15.07 -12.32
C LYS A 42 -1.26 14.58 -11.42
N THR A 43 -2.46 15.12 -11.59
CA THR A 43 -3.64 14.71 -10.80
C THR A 43 -4.09 13.29 -11.17
N ALA A 44 -4.10 12.94 -12.46
CA ALA A 44 -4.44 11.58 -12.89
C ALA A 44 -3.46 10.51 -12.35
N VAL A 45 -2.16 10.81 -12.34
CA VAL A 45 -1.14 9.90 -11.79
C VAL A 45 -1.29 9.75 -10.27
N LYS A 46 -1.64 10.83 -9.56
CA LYS A 46 -1.89 10.79 -8.11
C LYS A 46 -3.10 9.93 -7.76
N ASP A 47 -4.19 10.07 -8.50
CA ASP A 47 -5.41 9.27 -8.29
C ASP A 47 -5.17 7.79 -8.61
N GLN A 48 -4.44 7.48 -9.69
CA GLN A 48 -4.04 6.09 -9.98
C GLN A 48 -3.16 5.50 -8.88
N THR A 49 -2.23 6.28 -8.33
CA THR A 49 -1.37 5.85 -7.23
C THR A 49 -2.20 5.57 -5.97
N ALA A 50 -3.14 6.46 -5.62
CA ALA A 50 -4.00 6.27 -4.45
C ALA A 50 -4.93 5.05 -4.59
N GLN A 51 -5.43 4.77 -5.81
CA GLN A 51 -6.14 3.52 -6.11
C GLN A 51 -5.25 2.28 -5.96
N MET A 52 -4.01 2.33 -6.45
CA MET A 52 -3.07 1.21 -6.29
C MET A 52 -2.76 0.92 -4.82
N LEU A 53 -2.59 1.95 -3.99
CA LEU A 53 -2.40 1.80 -2.55
C LEU A 53 -3.65 1.21 -1.87
N GLY A 54 -4.84 1.69 -2.23
CA GLY A 54 -6.11 1.11 -1.75
C GLY A 54 -6.23 -0.38 -2.11
N GLN A 55 -5.90 -0.74 -3.36
CA GLN A 55 -5.95 -2.12 -3.85
C GLN A 55 -5.01 -3.06 -3.07
N GLN A 56 -3.83 -2.59 -2.67
CA GLN A 56 -2.89 -3.35 -1.86
C GLN A 56 -3.45 -3.71 -0.47
N ASN A 57 -4.37 -2.90 0.07
CA ASN A 57 -4.95 -3.12 1.38
C ASN A 57 -6.16 -4.08 1.36
N ILE A 58 -6.75 -4.38 0.19
CA ILE A 58 -8.00 -5.14 0.08
C ILE A 58 -7.90 -6.51 0.75
N MET A 59 -6.81 -7.24 0.54
CA MET A 59 -6.66 -8.59 1.14
C MET A 59 -6.54 -8.53 2.66
N SER A 60 -5.90 -7.50 3.21
CA SER A 60 -5.81 -7.31 4.66
C SER A 60 -7.18 -7.03 5.27
N VAL A 61 -7.94 -6.11 4.68
CA VAL A 61 -9.31 -5.80 5.12
C VAL A 61 -10.23 -7.01 4.97
N ALA A 62 -10.13 -7.74 3.86
CA ALA A 62 -10.92 -8.95 3.63
C ALA A 62 -10.60 -10.04 4.65
N TRP A 63 -9.33 -10.23 4.99
CA TRP A 63 -8.94 -11.13 6.08
C TRP A 63 -9.55 -10.66 7.39
N TYR A 64 -9.35 -9.41 7.79
CA TYR A 64 -9.85 -8.87 9.06
C TYR A 64 -11.37 -9.05 9.21
N GLN A 65 -12.15 -8.77 8.16
CA GLN A 65 -13.62 -8.83 8.20
C GLN A 65 -14.18 -10.25 8.16
N ASN A 66 -13.58 -11.13 7.37
CA ASN A 66 -14.21 -12.41 6.99
C ASN A 66 -13.52 -13.64 7.59
N SER A 67 -12.27 -13.52 8.01
CA SER A 67 -11.49 -14.63 8.57
C SER A 67 -12.06 -15.09 9.92
N ALA A 68 -12.16 -16.40 10.08
CA ALA A 68 -12.40 -16.99 11.39
C ALA A 68 -11.15 -16.88 12.28
N GLU A 69 -9.95 -16.93 11.70
CA GLU A 69 -8.67 -16.76 12.37
C GLU A 69 -8.54 -15.37 13.01
N ALA A 70 -8.94 -14.30 12.32
CA ALA A 70 -8.94 -12.95 12.90
C ALA A 70 -9.80 -12.91 14.19
N LYS A 71 -11.04 -13.41 14.13
CA LYS A 71 -11.94 -13.50 15.30
C LYS A 71 -11.37 -14.39 16.40
N ALA A 72 -10.75 -15.52 16.04
CA ALA A 72 -10.12 -16.41 16.99
C ALA A 72 -8.94 -15.75 17.71
N LEU A 73 -8.15 -14.92 17.03
CA LEU A 73 -7.05 -14.16 17.62
C LEU A 73 -7.55 -13.11 18.62
N TYR A 74 -8.64 -12.39 18.32
CA TYR A 74 -9.28 -11.50 19.30
C TYR A 74 -9.74 -12.28 20.54
N ALA A 75 -10.45 -13.38 20.34
CA ALA A 75 -10.91 -14.23 21.43
C ALA A 75 -9.73 -14.76 22.27
N GLN A 76 -8.64 -15.19 21.61
CA GLN A 76 -7.43 -15.65 22.29
C GLN A 76 -6.82 -14.53 23.13
N GLY A 77 -6.63 -13.33 22.56
CA GLY A 77 -6.08 -12.18 23.27
C GLY A 77 -6.89 -11.83 24.53
N TYR A 78 -8.21 -11.71 24.40
CA TYR A 78 -9.09 -11.41 25.53
C TYR A 78 -9.16 -12.53 26.57
N ASN A 79 -9.14 -13.80 26.15
CA ASN A 79 -9.13 -14.93 27.07
C ASN A 79 -7.83 -14.99 27.88
N THR A 80 -6.67 -14.80 27.23
CA THR A 80 -5.38 -14.73 27.91
C THR A 80 -5.31 -13.51 28.85
N ALA A 81 -5.83 -12.36 28.44
CA ALA A 81 -5.92 -11.18 29.30
C ALA A 81 -6.81 -11.43 30.51
N LYS A 82 -7.97 -12.10 30.34
CA LYS A 82 -8.89 -12.48 31.42
C LYS A 82 -8.23 -13.41 32.43
N GLU A 83 -7.50 -14.43 31.97
CA GLU A 83 -6.77 -15.34 32.85
C GLU A 83 -5.70 -14.58 33.66
N THR A 84 -4.96 -13.70 32.99
CA THR A 84 -3.91 -12.88 33.60
C THR A 84 -4.49 -11.90 34.63
N LEU A 85 -5.57 -11.21 34.29
CA LEU A 85 -6.30 -10.33 35.18
C LEU A 85 -6.79 -11.08 36.42
N SER A 86 -7.37 -12.27 36.24
CA SER A 86 -7.87 -13.09 37.34
C SER A 86 -6.75 -13.45 38.32
N LYS A 87 -5.56 -13.80 37.83
CA LYS A 87 -4.37 -14.05 38.66
C LYS A 87 -3.93 -12.78 39.40
N LYS A 88 -3.89 -11.62 38.71
CA LYS A 88 -3.51 -10.34 39.32
C LYS A 88 -4.48 -9.90 40.43
N ILE A 89 -5.78 -10.06 40.22
CA ILE A 89 -6.80 -9.75 41.23
C ILE A 89 -6.63 -10.64 42.46
N LYS A 90 -6.46 -11.96 42.27
CA LYS A 90 -6.27 -12.92 43.38
C LYS A 90 -5.05 -12.60 44.24
N ASN A 91 -3.97 -12.12 43.63
CA ASN A 91 -2.71 -11.82 44.30
C ASN A 91 -2.61 -10.36 44.78
N HIS A 92 -3.67 -9.57 44.68
CA HIS A 92 -3.67 -8.17 45.08
C HIS A 92 -4.06 -8.03 46.56
N HIS A 93 -3.09 -7.67 47.41
CA HIS A 93 -3.27 -7.56 48.86
C HIS A 93 -3.30 -6.12 49.39
N GLY A 94 -3.61 -5.14 48.51
CA GLY A 94 -3.70 -3.72 48.85
C GLY A 94 -2.74 -2.83 48.04
N GLY A 95 -2.75 -1.53 48.35
CA GLY A 95 -1.98 -0.51 47.62
C GLY A 95 -2.85 0.23 46.58
N LYS A 96 -2.26 0.56 45.43
CA LYS A 96 -2.96 1.28 44.36
C LYS A 96 -4.02 0.38 43.71
N LYS A 97 -5.16 0.97 43.36
CA LYS A 97 -6.23 0.30 42.63
C LYS A 97 -5.70 -0.23 41.29
N LEU A 98 -6.03 -1.49 40.97
CA LEU A 98 -5.71 -2.09 39.68
C LEU A 98 -6.48 -1.40 38.55
N ALA A 99 -5.84 -1.30 37.39
CA ALA A 99 -6.44 -0.74 36.17
C ALA A 99 -6.04 -1.60 34.95
N ILE A 100 -6.83 -1.49 33.89
CA ILE A 100 -6.57 -2.05 32.57
C ILE A 100 -6.58 -0.89 31.60
N VAL A 101 -5.65 -0.91 30.65
CA VAL A 101 -5.58 0.06 29.56
C VAL A 101 -5.75 -0.73 28.27
N LEU A 102 -6.63 -0.24 27.40
CA LEU A 102 -6.85 -0.77 26.07
C LEU A 102 -6.81 0.39 25.09
N ASP A 103 -6.35 0.11 23.88
CA ASP A 103 -6.64 0.97 22.75
C ASP A 103 -8.12 0.79 22.33
N ILE A 104 -8.61 1.66 21.44
CA ILE A 104 -10.00 1.63 20.97
C ILE A 104 -10.07 1.02 19.57
N ASP A 105 -9.41 1.64 18.59
CA ASP A 105 -9.53 1.30 17.19
C ASP A 105 -8.87 -0.06 16.92
N GLU A 106 -9.60 -0.96 16.25
CA GLU A 106 -9.21 -2.35 16.01
C GLU A 106 -8.86 -3.15 17.28
N THR A 107 -9.17 -2.65 18.47
CA THR A 107 -9.00 -3.38 19.73
C THR A 107 -10.36 -3.69 20.35
N VAL A 108 -11.20 -2.66 20.52
CA VAL A 108 -12.57 -2.77 21.03
C VAL A 108 -13.59 -2.43 19.95
N LEU A 109 -13.30 -1.39 19.15
CA LEU A 109 -14.17 -0.93 18.07
C LEU A 109 -13.65 -1.42 16.72
N ASP A 110 -14.54 -1.98 15.91
CA ASP A 110 -14.24 -2.41 14.55
C ASP A 110 -14.51 -1.27 13.55
N ASN A 111 -13.46 -0.62 13.06
CA ASN A 111 -13.56 0.39 12.00
C ASN A 111 -13.25 -0.18 10.60
N SER A 112 -13.17 -1.49 10.44
CA SER A 112 -12.92 -2.12 9.13
C SER A 112 -13.91 -1.73 8.03
N PRO A 113 -15.20 -1.37 8.29
CA PRO A 113 -16.07 -0.84 7.23
C PRO A 113 -15.53 0.45 6.60
N TYR A 114 -14.91 1.32 7.40
CA TYR A 114 -14.24 2.52 6.89
C TYR A 114 -13.04 2.11 6.03
N GLN A 115 -12.22 1.15 6.49
CA GLN A 115 -11.04 0.70 5.75
C GLN A 115 -11.41 0.04 4.41
N ALA A 116 -12.49 -0.74 4.36
CA ALA A 116 -13.01 -1.30 3.12
C ALA A 116 -13.44 -0.20 2.15
N MET A 117 -14.18 0.80 2.65
CA MET A 117 -14.65 1.93 1.85
C MET A 117 -13.48 2.77 1.30
N SER A 118 -12.46 3.02 2.12
CA SER A 118 -11.24 3.74 1.74
C SER A 118 -10.43 2.99 0.68
N ALA A 119 -10.24 1.67 0.86
CA ALA A 119 -9.53 0.81 -0.09
C ALA A 119 -10.24 0.77 -1.46
N LEU A 120 -11.57 0.63 -1.48
CA LEU A 120 -12.35 0.58 -2.71
C LEU A 120 -12.42 1.92 -3.45
N LYS A 121 -12.34 3.04 -2.73
CA LYS A 121 -12.41 4.39 -3.31
C LYS A 121 -11.04 4.98 -3.65
N GLY A 122 -9.95 4.26 -3.37
CA GLY A 122 -8.59 4.79 -3.54
C GLY A 122 -8.32 6.02 -2.68
N LYS A 123 -8.94 6.10 -1.49
CA LYS A 123 -8.69 7.16 -0.52
C LYS A 123 -7.73 6.60 0.53
N ALA A 124 -6.44 6.85 0.32
CA ALA A 124 -5.39 6.57 1.31
C ALA A 124 -5.19 7.81 2.19
#